data_AF-A0A2R7NP89-F1
#
_entry.id   AF-A0A2R7NP89-F1
#
_cell.length_a   1.000
_cell.length_b   1.000
_cell.length_c   1.000
_cell.angle_alpha   90.00
_cell.angle_beta   90.00
_cell.angle_gamma   90.00
#
_symmetry.space_group_name_H-M   'P 1'
#
loop_
_entity.id
_entity.type
_entity.pdbx_description
1 polymer ?
#
loop_
_entity_poly.entity_id
_entity_poly.type
_entity_poly.pdbx_seq_one_letter_code
_entity_poly.pdbx_strand_id
1 'polypeptide(L)'
;NPNNSLEVASFVIFDEYGNSFTFDVLERTQRSSISNKIGYYDSYQTNLKDSGESTTAFHLSRVANTSNTELVKLDYYPASEIQYTDYSNITRNKFASEDANSLAVATTFDSQMPASYETNTITNNTFVRSLKEIEIPGKGKINFTYLQGRNDSGYSLPQQLQRLDKVKVFDASGKLLETHQLSYSNFTYTSAGGNLPNTTLSLSKVTKFDSFSNKEYDYVLDYTSNPQDHALGIDSWGWFNCPRPNANPLLAKYVSPDCVNMNILKSMKLPSGGVRTFDFGTNTYSSDHLGVPITNFDENIENWTYSDVTNVTLQSTFFNSATYSLGKTFQNKILVLESGQILNNDDNIGFLFLEKLNLNQELVQSYGLNGTDTEINLEGGYFYRIKFTWTNSNDQGTALIKYSFKTKNPVQKQWLNGGGIRINTISYYDNPNDAIPQKKVTFSYNKFTDSGKSSGALVFPKPLLTYKYGYNNKFVASCGGMSIGFCQYPYANEFAIYSSQSFLPVQKTQGSDVGYQNIMVSETDKGKTEYSYTSPIDKPNPDSHYINFELPPFLPVDNYDYKRGLLTKDEKKDNMNVSLYKKDTEYNIYDSRILTGLNISYINSPYSEYVYA
;
A
#
# COMPACT_ATOMS: atom_id res chain seq x y z
N ASN A 1 27.12 5.45 -24.96
CA ASN A 1 26.87 4.21 -25.70
C ASN A 1 26.20 4.63 -27.01
N PRO A 2 26.64 4.21 -28.22
CA PRO A 2 25.78 4.31 -29.41
C PRO A 2 24.42 3.61 -29.19
N ASN A 3 24.29 2.78 -28.15
CA ASN A 3 23.03 2.22 -27.64
C ASN A 3 22.38 3.03 -26.46
N ASN A 4 22.80 4.27 -26.16
CA ASN A 4 22.17 5.21 -25.18
C ASN A 4 21.96 6.62 -25.82
N SER A 5 21.55 6.71 -27.08
CA SER A 5 21.39 8.02 -27.76
C SER A 5 20.16 8.84 -27.30
N LEU A 6 19.36 8.33 -26.36
CA LEU A 6 18.10 8.94 -25.92
C LEU A 6 17.99 9.23 -24.41
N GLU A 7 19.07 9.10 -23.63
CA GLU A 7 19.00 9.48 -22.21
C GLU A 7 18.97 11.01 -22.04
N VAL A 8 17.91 11.50 -21.39
CA VAL A 8 17.78 12.91 -21.02
C VAL A 8 18.92 13.26 -20.06
N ALA A 9 19.80 14.16 -20.48
CA ALA A 9 20.94 14.62 -19.67
C ALA A 9 20.61 15.87 -18.84
N SER A 10 19.66 16.67 -19.29
CA SER A 10 19.12 17.83 -18.59
C SER A 10 17.84 18.32 -19.27
N PHE A 11 17.08 19.17 -18.58
CA PHE A 11 15.99 19.92 -19.19
C PHE A 11 15.84 21.30 -18.55
N VAL A 12 15.14 22.19 -19.24
CA VAL A 12 14.86 23.56 -18.77
C VAL A 12 13.35 23.81 -18.81
N ILE A 13 12.82 24.32 -17.71
CA ILE A 13 11.43 24.78 -17.62
C ILE A 13 11.43 26.31 -17.67
N PHE A 14 10.45 26.90 -18.35
CA PHE A 14 10.22 28.35 -18.36
C PHE A 14 8.90 28.66 -17.65
N ASP A 15 8.90 29.67 -16.79
CA ASP A 15 7.66 30.20 -16.22
C ASP A 15 6.99 31.24 -17.14
N GLU A 16 5.83 31.74 -16.74
CA GLU A 16 5.06 32.74 -17.46
C GLU A 16 5.77 34.10 -17.59
N TYR A 17 6.79 34.36 -16.78
CA TYR A 17 7.63 35.56 -16.82
C TYR A 17 8.90 35.35 -17.66
N GLY A 18 9.10 34.14 -18.20
CA GLY A 18 10.27 33.76 -18.99
C GLY A 18 11.53 33.47 -18.16
N ASN A 19 11.40 33.29 -16.84
CA ASN A 19 12.51 32.79 -16.02
C ASN A 19 12.77 31.33 -16.37
N SER A 20 14.05 30.97 -16.48
CA SER A 20 14.50 29.61 -16.81
C SER A 20 14.93 28.85 -15.55
N PHE A 21 14.46 27.62 -15.42
CA PHE A 21 14.77 26.68 -14.33
C PHE A 21 15.53 25.50 -14.92
N THR A 22 16.84 25.40 -14.63
CA THR A 22 17.74 24.40 -15.21
C THR A 22 17.88 23.18 -14.30
N PHE A 23 17.59 21.99 -14.84
CA PHE A 23 17.69 20.71 -14.15
C PHE A 23 18.76 19.84 -14.81
N ASP A 24 19.99 19.87 -14.29
CA ASP A 24 21.16 19.19 -14.87
C ASP A 24 22.02 18.43 -13.84
N VAL A 25 21.60 18.42 -12.57
CA VAL A 25 22.24 17.62 -11.52
C VAL A 25 21.51 16.28 -11.40
N LEU A 26 22.20 15.20 -11.76
CA LEU A 26 21.58 13.88 -11.94
C LEU A 26 21.78 12.96 -10.72
N GLU A 27 20.75 12.17 -10.43
CA GLU A 27 20.85 10.92 -9.68
C GLU A 27 20.62 9.74 -10.60
N ARG A 28 21.30 8.64 -10.28
CA ARG A 28 21.26 7.43 -11.09
C ARG A 28 21.07 6.21 -10.22
N THR A 29 20.30 5.26 -10.73
CA THR A 29 20.05 3.99 -10.04
C THR A 29 20.44 2.84 -10.94
N GLN A 30 21.26 1.94 -10.40
CA GLN A 30 21.47 0.60 -10.95
C GLN A 30 20.54 -0.37 -10.23
N ARG A 31 19.84 -1.22 -11.00
CA ARG A 31 18.89 -2.19 -10.44
C ARG A 31 19.27 -3.60 -10.83
N SER A 32 19.51 -4.45 -9.83
CA SER A 32 19.66 -5.89 -10.01
C SER A 32 18.52 -6.64 -9.31
N SER A 33 18.23 -7.85 -9.80
CA SER A 33 17.24 -8.73 -9.20
C SER A 33 17.70 -10.18 -9.24
N ILE A 34 17.46 -10.88 -8.13
CA ILE A 34 17.66 -12.33 -7.99
C ILE A 34 16.29 -12.96 -7.78
N SER A 35 15.94 -13.92 -8.62
CA SER A 35 14.70 -14.68 -8.54
C SER A 35 15.02 -16.15 -8.32
N ASN A 36 14.62 -16.71 -7.17
CA ASN A 36 14.72 -18.14 -6.91
C ASN A 36 13.35 -18.77 -7.09
N LYS A 37 13.27 -19.77 -7.96
CA LYS A 37 12.06 -20.50 -8.32
C LYS A 37 12.18 -21.95 -7.87
N ILE A 38 11.17 -22.42 -7.18
CA ILE A 38 11.02 -23.81 -6.75
C ILE A 38 9.80 -24.38 -7.47
N GLY A 39 9.97 -25.44 -8.24
CA GLY A 39 8.89 -26.13 -8.92
C GLY A 39 8.03 -26.96 -7.97
N TYR A 40 7.11 -27.76 -8.52
CA TYR A 40 6.27 -28.67 -7.73
C TYR A 40 6.92 -30.04 -7.50
N TYR A 41 7.98 -30.34 -8.23
CA TYR A 41 8.72 -31.62 -8.19
C TYR A 41 10.22 -31.37 -7.97
N ASP A 42 10.51 -30.46 -7.04
CA ASP A 42 11.86 -30.13 -6.56
C ASP A 42 12.82 -29.54 -7.60
N SER A 43 12.33 -29.07 -8.75
CA SER A 43 13.19 -28.26 -9.62
C SER A 43 13.54 -26.94 -8.93
N TYR A 44 14.78 -26.52 -9.09
CA TYR A 44 15.29 -25.28 -8.53
C TYR A 44 15.99 -24.47 -9.62
N GLN A 45 15.62 -23.21 -9.76
CA GLN A 45 16.25 -22.28 -10.68
C GLN A 45 16.49 -20.93 -10.01
N THR A 46 17.72 -20.44 -10.12
CA THR A 46 18.08 -19.06 -9.76
C THR A 46 18.30 -18.26 -11.02
N ASN A 47 17.55 -17.18 -11.18
CA ASN A 47 17.69 -16.24 -12.28
C ASN A 47 18.25 -14.92 -11.75
N LEU A 48 19.32 -14.44 -12.39
CA LEU A 48 19.96 -13.16 -12.08
C LEU A 48 19.70 -12.22 -13.25
N LYS A 49 19.23 -11.02 -12.96
CA LYS A 49 19.02 -9.96 -13.96
C LYS A 49 19.62 -8.66 -13.46
N ASP A 50 20.46 -8.04 -14.28
CA ASP A 50 20.86 -6.65 -14.12
C ASP A 50 20.06 -5.83 -15.15
N SER A 51 19.33 -4.83 -14.67
CA SER A 51 18.54 -3.92 -15.51
C SER A 51 19.37 -2.74 -16.01
N GLY A 52 20.64 -2.66 -15.63
CA GLY A 52 21.52 -1.55 -15.96
C GLY A 52 21.29 -0.33 -15.08
N GLU A 53 21.98 0.74 -15.44
CA GLU A 53 21.91 2.05 -14.82
C GLU A 53 20.93 2.93 -15.59
N SER A 54 20.15 3.74 -14.87
CA SER A 54 19.25 4.73 -15.46
C SER A 54 19.25 6.02 -14.64
N THR A 55 19.04 7.16 -15.30
CA THR A 55 18.80 8.44 -14.61
C THR A 55 17.43 8.41 -13.93
N THR A 56 17.41 8.58 -12.61
CA THR A 56 16.19 8.45 -11.80
C THR A 56 15.70 9.76 -11.21
N ALA A 57 16.56 10.78 -11.12
CA ALA A 57 16.14 12.13 -10.72
C ALA A 57 16.99 13.22 -11.38
N PHE A 58 16.35 14.38 -11.55
CA PHE A 58 16.98 15.62 -12.00
C PHE A 58 16.75 16.70 -10.95
N HIS A 59 17.82 17.32 -10.50
CA HIS A 59 17.81 18.36 -9.49
C HIS A 59 18.00 19.74 -10.13
N LEU A 60 17.29 20.73 -9.60
CA LEU A 60 17.42 22.13 -10.01
C LEU A 60 18.80 22.64 -9.59
N SER A 61 19.59 23.13 -10.54
CA SER A 61 20.90 23.72 -10.25
C SER A 61 20.90 25.24 -10.31
N ARG A 62 20.03 25.81 -11.16
CA ARG A 62 20.05 27.25 -11.46
C ARG A 62 18.69 27.78 -11.86
N VAL A 63 18.36 28.97 -11.35
CA VAL A 63 17.26 29.81 -11.83
C VAL A 63 17.85 31.09 -12.40
N ALA A 64 17.45 31.47 -13.60
CA ALA A 64 17.89 32.71 -14.25
C ALA A 64 16.69 33.46 -14.84
N ASN A 65 16.79 34.78 -14.92
CA ASN A 65 15.78 35.61 -15.57
C ASN A 65 15.88 35.56 -17.11
N THR A 66 14.99 36.29 -17.79
CA THR A 66 14.97 36.41 -19.26
C THR A 66 16.27 36.96 -19.87
N SER A 67 17.04 37.71 -19.10
CA SER A 67 18.37 38.22 -19.48
C SER A 67 19.51 37.25 -19.14
N ASN A 68 19.20 36.01 -18.76
CA ASN A 68 20.14 34.98 -18.31
C ASN A 68 20.98 35.42 -17.08
N THR A 69 20.46 36.34 -16.28
CA THR A 69 21.07 36.73 -14.99
C THR A 69 20.63 35.74 -13.93
N GLU A 70 21.59 35.15 -13.23
CA GLU A 70 21.35 34.15 -12.18
C GLU A 70 20.62 34.77 -10.99
N LEU A 71 19.47 34.19 -10.65
CA LEU A 71 18.65 34.58 -9.51
C LEU A 71 18.89 33.66 -8.31
N VAL A 72 19.13 32.38 -8.57
CA VAL A 72 19.36 31.35 -7.56
C VAL A 72 20.33 30.31 -8.13
N LYS A 73 21.28 29.88 -7.31
CA LYS A 73 22.18 28.76 -7.57
C LYS A 73 22.07 27.72 -6.48
N LEU A 74 22.03 26.44 -6.86
CA LEU A 74 21.93 25.31 -5.94
C LEU A 74 23.14 24.40 -6.16
N ASP A 75 23.96 24.26 -5.13
CA ASP A 75 25.11 23.38 -5.13
C ASP A 75 24.82 22.11 -4.32
N TYR A 76 25.34 20.97 -4.77
CA TYR A 76 25.09 19.65 -4.17
C TYR A 76 26.39 19.01 -3.72
N TYR A 77 26.32 18.15 -2.70
CA TYR A 77 27.44 17.28 -2.35
C TYR A 77 27.74 16.27 -3.48
N PRO A 78 28.96 15.70 -3.52
CA PRO A 78 29.24 14.53 -4.36
C PRO A 78 28.24 13.42 -4.10
N ALA A 79 27.97 12.61 -5.12
CA ALA A 79 27.00 11.54 -5.01
C ALA A 79 27.41 10.53 -3.91
N SER A 80 26.43 10.11 -3.11
CA SER A 80 26.58 9.05 -2.12
C SER A 80 25.83 7.83 -2.60
N GLU A 81 26.47 6.67 -2.51
CA GLU A 81 25.85 5.39 -2.82
C GLU A 81 24.88 4.98 -1.70
N ILE A 82 23.65 4.64 -2.07
CA ILE A 82 22.64 4.07 -1.18
C ILE A 82 22.15 2.77 -1.77
N GLN A 83 22.38 1.68 -1.03
CA GLN A 83 21.86 0.37 -1.38
C GLN A 83 20.61 0.04 -0.56
N TYR A 84 19.53 -0.26 -1.27
CA TYR A 84 18.25 -0.67 -0.72
C TYR A 84 17.83 -2.02 -1.33
N THR A 85 17.30 -2.91 -0.50
CA THR A 85 16.88 -4.24 -0.96
C THR A 85 15.43 -4.52 -0.59
N ASP A 86 14.63 -4.82 -1.61
CA ASP A 86 13.26 -5.26 -1.49
C ASP A 86 13.14 -6.77 -1.62
N TYR A 87 12.20 -7.33 -0.86
CA TYR A 87 11.85 -8.73 -0.90
C TYR A 87 10.38 -8.89 -1.30
N SER A 88 10.13 -9.78 -2.24
CA SER A 88 8.78 -10.24 -2.56
C SER A 88 8.75 -11.74 -2.71
N ASN A 89 7.60 -12.33 -2.45
CA ASN A 89 7.36 -13.74 -2.68
C ASN A 89 6.05 -13.96 -3.43
N ILE A 90 6.03 -15.05 -4.19
CA ILE A 90 4.86 -15.52 -4.92
C ILE A 90 4.70 -17.00 -4.60
N THR A 91 3.49 -17.40 -4.24
CA THR A 91 3.11 -18.80 -4.05
C THR A 91 2.02 -19.15 -5.05
N ARG A 92 2.07 -20.36 -5.61
CA ARG A 92 1.10 -20.86 -6.57
C ARG A 92 0.53 -22.19 -6.09
N ASN A 93 -0.79 -22.32 -6.09
CA ASN A 93 -1.48 -23.57 -5.79
C ASN A 93 -2.14 -24.12 -7.05
N LYS A 94 -1.92 -25.42 -7.32
CA LYS A 94 -2.62 -26.16 -8.38
C LYS A 94 -4.05 -26.46 -7.95
N PHE A 95 -5.00 -26.37 -8.89
CA PHE A 95 -6.39 -26.80 -8.66
C PHE A 95 -6.59 -28.31 -8.79
N ALA A 96 -5.80 -28.95 -9.65
CA ALA A 96 -5.85 -30.39 -9.85
C ALA A 96 -4.46 -31.03 -9.73
N SER A 97 -4.41 -32.20 -9.09
CA SER A 97 -3.26 -33.08 -9.13
C SER A 97 -3.11 -33.70 -10.52
N GLU A 98 -1.88 -33.95 -10.91
CA GLU A 98 -1.53 -34.65 -12.13
C GLU A 98 -2.03 -36.10 -12.09
N ASP A 99 -2.59 -36.56 -13.21
CA ASP A 99 -2.82 -37.98 -13.47
C ASP A 99 -1.51 -38.69 -13.85
N ALA A 100 -1.54 -40.02 -14.01
CA ALA A 100 -0.33 -40.79 -14.33
C ALA A 100 0.38 -40.34 -15.62
N ASN A 101 -0.35 -39.82 -16.62
CA ASN A 101 0.22 -39.41 -17.90
C ASN A 101 0.84 -38.00 -17.84
N SER A 102 0.17 -37.08 -17.16
CA SER A 102 0.61 -35.70 -16.95
C SER A 102 1.70 -35.60 -15.88
N LEU A 103 1.77 -36.52 -14.93
CA LEU A 103 2.79 -36.54 -13.87
C LEU A 103 4.19 -36.68 -14.44
N ALA A 104 4.41 -37.61 -15.39
CA ALA A 104 5.72 -37.81 -16.01
C ALA A 104 6.19 -36.58 -16.80
N VAL A 105 5.24 -35.88 -17.44
CA VAL A 105 5.51 -34.61 -18.12
C VAL A 105 5.84 -33.53 -17.11
N ALA A 106 5.04 -33.41 -16.05
CA ALA A 106 5.17 -32.37 -15.05
C ALA A 106 6.48 -32.49 -14.24
N THR A 107 6.92 -33.70 -13.91
CA THR A 107 8.21 -33.93 -13.26
C THR A 107 9.39 -33.63 -14.19
N THR A 108 9.31 -34.04 -15.46
CA THR A 108 10.39 -33.82 -16.45
C THR A 108 10.58 -32.34 -16.77
N PHE A 109 9.48 -31.59 -16.89
CA PHE A 109 9.47 -30.18 -17.29
C PHE A 109 9.19 -29.23 -16.13
N ASP A 110 9.34 -29.68 -14.88
CA ASP A 110 9.01 -28.89 -13.68
C ASP A 110 9.68 -27.51 -13.68
N SER A 111 10.93 -27.45 -14.17
CA SER A 111 11.71 -26.22 -14.29
C SER A 111 11.23 -25.24 -15.37
N GLN A 112 10.38 -25.68 -16.29
CA GLN A 112 9.79 -24.89 -17.38
C GLN A 112 8.32 -24.53 -17.10
N MET A 113 7.74 -25.14 -16.07
CA MET A 113 6.40 -24.86 -15.60
C MET A 113 6.40 -23.67 -14.62
N PRO A 114 5.22 -23.07 -14.37
CA PRO A 114 5.09 -22.06 -13.31
C PRO A 114 5.52 -22.64 -11.97
N ALA A 115 6.47 -21.96 -11.31
CA ALA A 115 7.01 -22.39 -10.03
C ALA A 115 5.94 -22.40 -8.93
N SER A 116 5.97 -23.42 -8.06
CA SER A 116 5.11 -23.51 -6.88
C SER A 116 5.38 -22.37 -5.90
N TYR A 117 6.65 -21.96 -5.81
CA TYR A 117 7.10 -20.88 -4.96
C TYR A 117 8.22 -20.09 -5.65
N GLU A 118 8.19 -18.77 -5.48
CA GLU A 118 9.17 -17.86 -6.03
C GLU A 118 9.51 -16.80 -4.99
N THR A 119 10.81 -16.56 -4.80
CA THR A 119 11.31 -15.43 -4.02
C THR A 119 12.10 -14.51 -4.91
N ASN A 120 11.82 -13.22 -4.80
CA ASN A 120 12.44 -12.19 -5.60
C ASN A 120 13.09 -11.18 -4.65
N THR A 121 14.40 -11.02 -4.81
CA THR A 121 15.19 -9.99 -4.14
C THR A 121 15.57 -8.95 -5.18
N ILE A 122 15.16 -7.71 -4.98
CA ILE A 122 15.47 -6.59 -5.86
C ILE A 122 16.41 -5.67 -5.10
N THR A 123 17.60 -5.44 -5.63
CA THR A 123 18.58 -4.53 -5.06
C THR A 123 18.69 -3.31 -5.95
N ASN A 124 18.38 -2.15 -5.38
CA ASN A 124 18.58 -0.85 -6.01
C ASN A 124 19.82 -0.22 -5.40
N ASN A 125 20.72 0.23 -6.26
CA ASN A 125 21.89 0.98 -5.89
C ASN A 125 21.80 2.39 -6.48
N THR A 126 21.47 3.37 -5.65
CA THR A 126 21.18 4.74 -6.08
C THR A 126 22.30 5.68 -5.64
N PHE A 127 22.82 6.44 -6.59
CA PHE A 127 23.78 7.51 -6.37
C PHE A 127 23.04 8.82 -6.11
N VAL A 128 22.70 9.06 -4.84
CA VAL A 128 21.91 10.23 -4.41
C VAL A 128 22.77 11.47 -4.22
N ARG A 129 22.18 12.65 -4.35
CA ARG A 129 22.84 13.94 -4.13
C ARG A 129 22.08 14.77 -3.10
N SER A 130 22.73 15.07 -1.99
CA SER A 130 22.18 15.98 -0.98
C SER A 130 22.53 17.43 -1.29
N LEU A 131 21.54 18.30 -1.18
CA LEU A 131 21.69 19.75 -1.35
C LEU A 131 22.69 20.29 -0.34
N LYS A 132 23.66 21.07 -0.78
CA LYS A 132 24.74 21.62 0.07
C LYS A 132 24.50 23.09 0.39
N GLU A 133 24.19 23.87 -0.62
CA GLU A 133 24.04 25.32 -0.51
C GLU A 133 23.01 25.83 -1.51
N ILE A 134 22.21 26.80 -1.10
CA ILE A 134 21.43 27.67 -2.00
C ILE A 134 22.04 29.07 -1.90
N GLU A 135 22.54 29.58 -3.00
CA GLU A 135 23.03 30.95 -3.12
C GLU A 135 22.00 31.81 -3.84
N ILE A 136 21.68 32.96 -3.26
CA ILE A 136 20.84 33.99 -3.86
C ILE A 136 21.72 35.21 -4.06
N PRO A 137 22.26 35.44 -5.27
CA PRO A 137 23.22 36.51 -5.53
C PRO A 137 22.74 37.87 -5.01
N GLY A 138 23.60 38.53 -4.23
CA GLY A 138 23.30 39.83 -3.61
C GLY A 138 22.33 39.80 -2.42
N LYS A 139 21.77 38.65 -2.04
CA LYS A 139 20.87 38.51 -0.87
C LYS A 139 21.44 37.66 0.26
N GLY A 140 22.14 36.57 -0.05
CA GLY A 140 22.70 35.68 0.96
C GLY A 140 22.76 34.21 0.54
N LYS A 141 22.97 33.34 1.52
CA LYS A 141 23.19 31.89 1.32
C LYS A 141 22.45 31.07 2.37
N ILE A 142 22.03 29.86 1.98
CA ILE A 142 21.43 28.86 2.88
C ILE A 142 22.27 27.59 2.80
N ASN A 143 22.86 27.17 3.92
CA ASN A 143 23.77 26.03 3.97
C ASN A 143 23.13 24.86 4.70
N PHE A 144 23.31 23.67 4.15
CA PHE A 144 22.78 22.41 4.68
C PHE A 144 23.92 21.54 5.19
N THR A 145 23.75 20.93 6.35
CA THR A 145 24.74 20.03 6.96
C THR A 145 24.06 18.72 7.33
N TYR A 146 24.72 17.62 7.01
CA TYR A 146 24.20 16.26 7.22
C TYR A 146 25.10 15.48 8.16
N LEU A 147 24.49 14.55 8.90
CA LEU A 147 25.19 13.57 9.72
C LEU A 147 24.84 12.16 9.25
N GLN A 148 25.76 11.23 9.46
CA GLN A 148 25.53 9.80 9.29
C GLN A 148 25.09 9.15 10.62
N GLY A 149 24.87 7.83 10.62
CA GLY A 149 24.50 7.06 11.81
C GLY A 149 22.99 6.88 11.97
N ARG A 150 22.32 6.49 10.89
CA ARG A 150 20.91 6.06 10.92
C ARG A 150 20.80 4.57 11.26
N ASN A 151 19.63 4.18 11.76
CA ASN A 151 19.33 2.80 12.18
C ASN A 151 18.14 2.20 11.40
N ASP A 152 17.78 2.80 10.26
CA ASP A 152 16.61 2.38 9.48
C ASP A 152 16.74 0.94 8.98
N SER A 153 15.66 0.18 9.06
CA SER A 153 15.56 -1.17 8.50
C SER A 153 15.39 -1.14 6.98
N GLY A 154 15.73 -2.23 6.29
CA GLY A 154 15.62 -2.36 4.82
C GLY A 154 16.83 -1.84 4.03
N TYR A 155 17.80 -1.22 4.68
CA TYR A 155 19.07 -0.78 4.07
C TYR A 155 20.21 -1.72 4.45
N SER A 156 21.15 -1.96 3.53
CA SER A 156 22.30 -2.83 3.79
C SER A 156 23.28 -2.19 4.78
N LEU A 157 23.48 -0.86 4.70
CA LEU A 157 24.43 -0.09 5.50
C LEU A 157 23.76 1.16 6.09
N PRO A 158 22.79 1.02 7.01
CA PRO A 158 22.00 2.14 7.52
C PRO A 158 22.87 3.20 8.21
N GLN A 159 24.00 2.80 8.80
CA GLN A 159 24.93 3.71 9.46
C GLN A 159 25.57 4.73 8.50
N GLN A 160 25.64 4.44 7.19
CA GLN A 160 26.20 5.35 6.19
C GLN A 160 25.17 6.33 5.63
N LEU A 161 23.88 6.11 5.88
CA LEU A 161 22.82 6.96 5.39
C LEU A 161 22.86 8.33 6.08
N GLN A 162 22.63 9.36 5.28
CA GLN A 162 22.63 10.73 5.76
C GLN A 162 21.27 11.13 6.34
N ARG A 163 21.28 11.98 7.37
CA ARG A 163 20.13 12.75 7.89
C ARG A 163 20.51 14.22 7.99
N LEU A 164 19.58 15.10 7.66
CA LEU A 164 19.79 16.55 7.75
C LEU A 164 19.97 16.95 9.22
N ASP A 165 21.10 17.54 9.58
CA ASP A 165 21.41 17.99 10.94
C ASP A 165 21.06 19.47 11.13
N LYS A 166 21.56 20.32 10.23
CA LYS A 166 21.43 21.78 10.35
C LYS A 166 21.13 22.45 9.03
N VAL A 167 20.32 23.50 9.12
CA VAL A 167 20.15 24.51 8.06
C VAL A 167 20.56 25.86 8.63
N LYS A 168 21.50 26.54 7.97
CA LYS A 168 22.00 27.87 8.38
C LYS A 168 21.67 28.90 7.32
N VAL A 169 21.15 30.05 7.73
CA VAL A 169 20.79 31.15 6.83
C VAL A 169 21.76 32.30 7.06
N PHE A 170 22.36 32.80 5.99
CA PHE A 170 23.31 33.91 5.99
C PHE A 170 22.80 35.07 5.13
N ASP A 171 23.13 36.29 5.53
CA ASP A 171 22.91 37.46 4.68
C ASP A 171 23.99 37.61 3.60
N ALA A 172 23.85 38.63 2.75
CA ALA A 172 24.78 38.95 1.68
C ALA A 172 26.21 39.28 2.15
N SER A 173 26.38 39.66 3.43
CA SER A 173 27.70 39.92 4.04
C SER A 173 28.35 38.67 4.64
N GLY A 174 27.63 37.54 4.64
CA GLY A 174 28.08 36.29 5.26
C GLY A 174 27.79 36.22 6.76
N LYS A 175 27.02 37.15 7.33
CA LYS A 175 26.59 37.09 8.73
C LYS A 175 25.50 36.04 8.88
N LEU A 176 25.65 35.17 9.88
CA LEU A 176 24.62 34.20 10.26
C LEU A 176 23.39 34.92 10.80
N LEU A 177 22.23 34.65 10.21
CA LEU A 177 20.93 35.17 10.63
C LEU A 177 20.22 34.17 11.54
N GLU A 178 20.08 32.93 11.08
CA GLU A 178 19.31 31.89 11.75
C GLU A 178 19.95 30.51 11.59
N THR A 179 19.73 29.62 12.56
CA THR A 179 20.08 28.19 12.45
C THR A 179 18.89 27.34 12.85
N HIS A 180 18.54 26.36 12.02
CA HIS A 180 17.58 25.32 12.35
C HIS A 180 18.34 24.02 12.59
N GLN A 181 18.33 23.52 13.82
CA GLN A 181 18.93 22.24 14.19
C GLN A 181 17.85 21.18 14.35
N LEU A 182 18.01 20.05 13.68
CA LEU A 182 17.06 18.95 13.64
C LEU A 182 17.53 17.83 14.58
N SER A 183 16.62 17.34 15.42
CA SER A 183 16.82 16.18 16.28
C SER A 183 15.85 15.08 15.90
N TYR A 184 16.31 13.84 15.95
CA TYR A 184 15.54 12.69 15.52
C TYR A 184 15.38 11.68 16.65
N SER A 185 14.27 10.96 16.62
CA SER A 185 14.04 9.71 17.33
C SER A 185 13.86 8.58 16.32
N ASN A 186 13.64 7.37 16.83
CA ASN A 186 13.32 6.23 16.00
C ASN A 186 11.92 5.72 16.36
N PHE A 187 11.13 5.35 15.36
CA PHE A 187 9.95 4.54 15.52
C PHE A 187 10.30 3.07 15.28
N THR A 188 10.07 2.24 16.29
CA THR A 188 10.36 0.81 16.28
C THR A 188 9.07 0.01 16.30
N TYR A 189 8.96 -1.00 15.45
CA TYR A 189 7.77 -1.85 15.35
C TYR A 189 8.13 -3.27 14.91
N THR A 190 7.28 -4.24 15.21
CA THR A 190 7.41 -5.61 14.73
C THR A 190 6.33 -5.89 13.69
N SER A 191 6.76 -6.30 12.49
CA SER A 191 5.82 -6.69 11.44
C SER A 191 5.20 -8.06 11.73
N ALA A 192 3.93 -8.24 11.39
CA ALA A 192 3.25 -9.53 11.46
C ALA A 192 4.00 -10.56 10.57
N GLY A 193 4.42 -11.68 11.16
CA GLY A 193 5.26 -12.69 10.51
C GLY A 193 6.77 -12.36 10.50
N GLY A 194 7.19 -11.23 11.06
CA GLY A 194 8.59 -10.87 11.25
C GLY A 194 9.09 -11.24 12.65
N ASN A 195 10.35 -11.69 12.73
CA ASN A 195 11.00 -12.05 14.00
C ASN A 195 11.92 -10.95 14.56
N LEU A 196 12.14 -9.88 13.79
CA LEU A 196 13.04 -8.78 14.16
C LEU A 196 12.29 -7.45 14.14
N PRO A 197 12.59 -6.55 15.08
CA PRO A 197 12.01 -5.21 15.08
C PRO A 197 12.54 -4.41 13.89
N ASN A 198 11.62 -3.78 13.17
CA ASN A 198 11.91 -2.76 12.18
C ASN A 198 12.05 -1.40 12.86
N THR A 199 12.92 -0.56 12.33
CA THR A 199 13.21 0.78 12.83
C THR A 199 13.14 1.79 11.70
N THR A 200 12.56 2.96 11.95
CA THR A 200 12.46 4.06 10.99
C THR A 200 12.77 5.40 11.68
N LEU A 201 13.45 6.30 10.98
CA LEU A 201 13.80 7.62 11.52
C LEU A 201 12.56 8.55 11.58
N SER A 202 12.35 9.20 12.73
CA SER A 202 11.28 10.19 12.93
C SER A 202 11.85 11.52 13.45
N LEU A 203 11.44 12.65 12.87
CA LEU A 203 11.90 13.97 13.30
C LEU A 203 11.22 14.35 14.63
N SER A 204 11.96 14.44 15.72
CA SER A 204 11.40 14.69 17.07
C SER A 204 11.45 16.15 17.49
N LYS A 205 12.44 16.92 17.02
CA LYS A 205 12.58 18.33 17.41
C LYS A 205 13.24 19.16 16.31
N VAL A 206 12.81 20.42 16.19
CA VAL A 206 13.54 21.46 15.46
C VAL A 206 13.82 22.62 16.42
N THR A 207 15.09 22.92 16.67
CA THR A 207 15.53 24.08 17.45
C THR A 207 15.92 25.19 16.47
N LYS A 208 15.17 26.29 16.48
CA LYS A 208 15.50 27.50 15.73
C LYS A 208 16.29 28.45 16.64
N PHE A 209 17.54 28.72 16.29
CA PHE A 209 18.34 29.80 16.86
C PHE A 209 18.20 31.06 16.01
N ASP A 210 17.86 32.18 16.64
CA ASP A 210 17.83 33.52 16.04
C ASP A 210 19.01 34.35 16.54
N SER A 211 19.88 34.76 15.62
CA SER A 211 21.09 35.54 15.94
C SER A 211 20.80 36.95 16.44
N PHE A 212 19.66 37.55 16.07
CA PHE A 212 19.32 38.91 16.47
C PHE A 212 18.87 38.96 17.93
N SER A 213 17.99 38.05 18.32
CA SER A 213 17.52 37.93 19.71
C SER A 213 18.45 37.11 20.61
N ASN A 214 19.38 36.36 20.02
CA ASN A 214 20.25 35.38 20.69
C ASN A 214 19.43 34.39 21.53
N LYS A 215 18.32 33.89 20.96
CA LYS A 215 17.38 32.96 21.59
C LYS A 215 17.16 31.72 20.75
N GLU A 216 16.85 30.63 21.44
CA GLU A 216 16.45 29.37 20.85
C GLU A 216 14.94 29.15 21.01
N TYR A 217 14.35 28.56 19.99
CA TYR A 217 12.92 28.31 19.87
C TYR A 217 12.71 26.85 19.48
N ASP A 218 12.18 26.05 20.40
CA ASP A 218 11.96 24.62 20.20
C ASP A 218 10.58 24.32 19.65
N TYR A 219 10.56 23.59 18.54
CA TYR A 219 9.39 22.93 18.00
C TYR A 219 9.53 21.44 18.29
N VAL A 220 8.63 20.87 19.11
CA VAL A 220 8.68 19.46 19.51
C VAL A 220 7.56 18.71 18.81
N LEU A 221 7.90 17.63 18.11
CA LEU A 221 6.97 16.83 17.32
C LEU A 221 6.71 15.51 18.04
N ASP A 222 5.43 15.17 18.18
CA ASP A 222 4.97 13.90 18.77
C ASP A 222 4.23 13.11 17.70
N TYR A 223 4.46 11.79 17.65
CA TYR A 223 3.87 10.88 16.69
C TYR A 223 3.00 9.86 17.41
N THR A 224 1.99 9.36 16.73
CA THR A 224 1.21 8.22 17.20
C THR A 224 2.12 7.00 17.41
N SER A 225 1.97 6.36 18.56
CA SER A 225 2.65 5.11 18.88
C SER A 225 1.76 3.90 18.57
N ASN A 226 2.32 2.69 18.72
CA ASN A 226 1.57 1.44 18.79
C ASN A 226 1.35 1.05 20.27
N PRO A 227 0.42 1.71 21.00
CA PRO A 227 0.34 1.60 22.46
C PRO A 227 -0.08 0.21 22.97
N GLN A 228 -0.60 -0.65 22.10
CA GLN A 228 -1.08 -1.99 22.44
C GLN A 228 -0.14 -3.10 21.96
N ASP A 229 1.06 -2.74 21.47
CA ASP A 229 2.02 -3.66 20.86
C ASP A 229 1.37 -4.60 19.83
N HIS A 230 0.43 -4.06 19.04
CA HIS A 230 -0.22 -4.83 18.00
C HIS A 230 0.84 -5.37 17.02
N ALA A 231 0.69 -6.62 16.59
CA ALA A 231 1.44 -7.11 15.44
C ALA A 231 0.99 -6.30 14.21
N LEU A 232 1.87 -5.47 13.65
CA LEU A 232 1.53 -4.60 12.54
C LEU A 232 1.71 -5.33 11.22
N GLY A 233 0.64 -5.47 10.46
CA GLY A 233 0.73 -5.92 9.08
C GLY A 233 0.84 -4.74 8.12
N ILE A 234 0.81 -5.06 6.84
CA ILE A 234 0.75 -4.09 5.76
C ILE A 234 -0.47 -4.47 4.91
N ASP A 235 -1.39 -3.53 4.70
CA ASP A 235 -2.58 -3.72 3.87
C ASP A 235 -2.23 -3.83 2.37
N SER A 236 -3.27 -3.90 1.54
CA SER A 236 -3.11 -4.02 0.08
C SER A 236 -2.38 -2.82 -0.54
N TRP A 237 -2.43 -1.64 0.09
CA TRP A 237 -1.86 -0.39 -0.43
C TRP A 237 -0.50 -0.03 0.15
N GLY A 238 0.03 -0.82 1.08
CA GLY A 238 1.32 -0.53 1.70
C GLY A 238 1.22 0.24 3.03
N TRP A 239 0.03 0.41 3.59
CA TRP A 239 -0.16 1.09 4.88
C TRP A 239 -0.25 0.10 6.02
N PHE A 240 0.10 0.55 7.23
CA PHE A 240 -0.02 -0.29 8.42
C PHE A 240 -1.48 -0.72 8.62
N ASN A 241 -1.66 -2.01 8.86
CA ASN A 241 -2.90 -2.55 9.37
C ASN A 241 -2.66 -3.37 10.65
N CYS A 242 -3.76 -3.74 11.30
CA CYS A 242 -3.73 -4.69 12.40
C CYS A 242 -4.42 -5.97 11.94
N PRO A 243 -3.65 -6.93 11.39
CA PRO A 243 -4.15 -8.27 11.08
C PRO A 243 -4.77 -8.89 12.32
N ARG A 244 -5.80 -9.69 12.13
CA ARG A 244 -6.35 -10.47 13.23
C ARG A 244 -5.32 -11.46 13.76
N PRO A 245 -5.39 -11.83 15.06
CA PRO A 245 -4.51 -12.85 15.60
C PRO A 245 -4.59 -14.15 14.80
N ASN A 246 -3.45 -14.68 14.36
CA ASN A 246 -3.32 -15.90 13.55
C ASN A 246 -3.79 -15.78 12.09
N ALA A 247 -4.20 -14.59 11.65
CA ALA A 247 -4.53 -14.39 10.25
C ALA A 247 -3.27 -14.56 9.40
N ASN A 248 -3.41 -15.16 8.21
CA ASN A 248 -2.27 -15.29 7.30
C ASN A 248 -1.82 -13.87 6.87
N PRO A 249 -0.58 -13.43 7.15
CA PRO A 249 -0.14 -12.07 6.80
C PRO A 249 -0.20 -11.75 5.31
N LEU A 250 -0.16 -12.78 4.44
CA LEU A 250 -0.33 -12.62 2.99
C LEU A 250 -1.80 -12.37 2.60
N LEU A 251 -2.76 -12.82 3.41
CA LEU A 251 -4.19 -12.71 3.15
C LEU A 251 -4.87 -11.58 3.95
N ALA A 252 -4.31 -11.23 5.11
CA ALA A 252 -4.81 -10.18 5.99
C ALA A 252 -4.43 -8.77 5.47
N LYS A 253 -4.95 -8.43 4.29
CA LYS A 253 -4.58 -7.24 3.50
C LYS A 253 -5.66 -6.16 3.47
N TYR A 254 -6.58 -6.21 4.44
CA TYR A 254 -7.61 -5.20 4.62
C TYR A 254 -7.07 -3.94 5.30
N VAL A 255 -7.71 -2.82 5.02
CA VAL A 255 -7.41 -1.53 5.65
C VAL A 255 -7.93 -1.56 7.08
N SER A 256 -7.11 -1.17 8.05
CA SER A 256 -7.51 -1.05 9.45
C SER A 256 -7.46 0.41 9.88
N PRO A 257 -8.61 1.10 10.01
CA PRO A 257 -8.64 2.51 10.39
C PRO A 257 -7.88 2.84 11.67
N ASP A 258 -7.86 1.92 12.64
CA ASP A 258 -7.15 2.13 13.91
C ASP A 258 -5.62 2.11 13.76
N CYS A 259 -5.09 1.45 12.72
CA CYS A 259 -3.67 1.19 12.57
C CYS A 259 -3.04 1.89 11.36
N VAL A 260 -3.84 2.46 10.45
CA VAL A 260 -3.35 3.27 9.34
C VAL A 260 -2.56 4.49 9.84
N ASN A 261 -2.90 4.97 11.03
CA ASN A 261 -2.36 6.17 11.63
C ASN A 261 -1.09 5.92 12.44
N MET A 262 -0.45 4.75 12.38
CA MET A 262 0.79 4.45 13.14
C MET A 262 1.98 5.26 12.63
N ASN A 263 2.79 5.82 13.54
CA ASN A 263 3.94 6.70 13.24
C ASN A 263 3.58 7.93 12.38
N ILE A 264 2.40 8.50 12.62
CA ILE A 264 1.92 9.73 11.97
C ILE A 264 1.99 10.88 12.98
N LEU A 265 2.30 12.09 12.49
CA LEU A 265 2.41 13.28 13.34
C LEU A 265 1.10 13.49 14.10
N LYS A 266 1.15 13.39 15.43
CA LYS A 266 0.00 13.57 16.32
C LYS A 266 -0.09 15.00 16.83
N SER A 267 1.04 15.58 17.21
CA SER A 267 1.07 16.95 17.69
C SER A 267 2.40 17.64 17.47
N MET A 268 2.36 18.97 17.51
CA MET A 268 3.53 19.83 17.49
C MET A 268 3.38 20.89 18.58
N LYS A 269 4.28 20.86 19.55
CA LYS A 269 4.43 21.93 20.55
C LYS A 269 5.24 23.06 19.95
N LEU A 270 4.71 24.27 20.07
CA LEU A 270 5.33 25.50 19.57
C LEU A 270 6.23 26.13 20.64
N PRO A 271 7.20 26.98 20.24
CA PRO A 271 8.05 27.70 21.18
C PRO A 271 7.29 28.61 22.16
N SER A 272 6.09 29.06 21.78
CA SER A 272 5.22 29.87 22.64
C SER A 272 4.56 29.07 23.77
N GLY A 273 4.67 27.75 23.78
CA GLY A 273 3.98 26.85 24.72
C GLY A 273 2.71 26.22 24.16
N GLY A 274 2.09 26.85 23.16
CA GLY A 274 0.89 26.33 22.48
C GLY A 274 1.13 25.03 21.72
N VAL A 275 0.06 24.29 21.48
CA VAL A 275 0.10 22.97 20.84
C VAL A 275 -0.84 22.93 19.64
N ARG A 276 -0.36 22.36 18.55
CA ARG A 276 -1.19 21.97 17.41
C ARG A 276 -1.34 20.46 17.42
N THR A 277 -2.57 19.96 17.40
CA THR A 277 -2.83 18.53 17.29
C THR A 277 -3.44 18.21 15.93
N PHE A 278 -3.06 17.07 15.37
CA PHE A 278 -3.50 16.60 14.08
C PHE A 278 -4.25 15.29 14.28
N ASP A 279 -5.46 15.24 13.74
CA ASP A 279 -6.29 14.05 13.70
C ASP A 279 -6.38 13.57 12.26
N PHE A 280 -5.84 12.38 12.00
CA PHE A 280 -5.82 11.76 10.69
C PHE A 280 -6.84 10.61 10.65
N GLY A 281 -7.41 10.36 9.48
CA GLY A 281 -8.28 9.22 9.22
C GLY A 281 -7.86 8.49 7.95
N THR A 282 -8.45 7.32 7.73
CA THR A 282 -8.32 6.62 6.44
C THR A 282 -8.90 7.45 5.31
N ASN A 283 -8.31 7.33 4.13
CA ASN A 283 -8.99 7.75 2.93
C ASN A 283 -10.28 6.95 2.75
N THR A 284 -11.28 7.54 2.09
CA THR A 284 -12.52 6.83 1.76
C THR A 284 -12.97 7.16 0.35
N TYR A 285 -13.62 6.21 -0.31
CA TYR A 285 -14.11 6.38 -1.67
C TYR A 285 -15.50 5.77 -1.85
N SER A 286 -16.26 6.32 -2.79
CA SER A 286 -17.59 5.83 -3.17
C SER A 286 -17.73 5.61 -4.67
N SER A 287 -16.63 5.77 -5.42
CA SER A 287 -16.55 5.46 -6.85
C SER A 287 -15.25 4.69 -7.13
N ASP A 288 -15.27 3.78 -8.09
CA ASP A 288 -14.10 3.00 -8.48
C ASP A 288 -13.13 3.79 -9.37
N HIS A 289 -12.14 3.09 -9.92
CA HIS A 289 -11.09 3.66 -10.78
C HIS A 289 -11.57 4.06 -12.18
N LEU A 290 -12.76 3.61 -12.57
CA LEU A 290 -13.44 4.00 -13.81
C LEU A 290 -14.38 5.19 -13.57
N GLY A 291 -14.42 5.72 -12.35
CA GLY A 291 -15.35 6.77 -11.94
C GLY A 291 -16.78 6.28 -11.71
N VAL A 292 -17.01 4.96 -11.70
CA VAL A 292 -18.33 4.37 -11.54
C VAL A 292 -18.72 4.32 -10.06
N PRO A 293 -19.94 4.76 -9.67
CA PRO A 293 -20.39 4.69 -8.29
C PRO A 293 -20.47 3.26 -7.77
N ILE A 294 -19.96 3.05 -6.56
CA ILE A 294 -20.02 1.76 -5.86
C ILE A 294 -21.43 1.58 -5.26
N THR A 295 -21.98 0.37 -5.40
CA THR A 295 -23.32 0.03 -4.91
C THR A 295 -23.30 -0.94 -3.72
N ASN A 296 -22.21 -1.69 -3.54
CA ASN A 296 -22.01 -2.60 -2.41
C ASN A 296 -20.89 -2.07 -1.49
N PHE A 297 -21.24 -1.81 -0.22
CA PHE A 297 -20.33 -1.30 0.80
C PHE A 297 -20.02 -2.31 1.90
N ASP A 298 -20.23 -3.61 1.64
CA ASP A 298 -19.98 -4.68 2.61
C ASP A 298 -18.50 -4.85 2.96
N GLU A 299 -17.57 -4.36 2.13
CA GLU A 299 -16.14 -4.33 2.48
C GLU A 299 -15.79 -3.26 3.54
N ASN A 300 -16.69 -2.31 3.85
CA ASN A 300 -16.40 -1.33 4.89
C ASN A 300 -16.53 -1.99 6.28
N ILE A 301 -15.41 -2.10 6.99
CA ILE A 301 -15.37 -2.68 8.35
C ILE A 301 -16.30 -1.95 9.34
N GLU A 302 -16.52 -0.64 9.18
CA GLU A 302 -17.43 0.17 10.02
C GLU A 302 -18.92 -0.17 9.80
N ASN A 303 -19.24 -0.92 8.76
CA ASN A 303 -20.59 -1.41 8.50
C ASN A 303 -20.94 -2.69 9.28
N TRP A 304 -19.97 -3.23 10.03
CA TRP A 304 -20.10 -4.46 10.78
C TRP A 304 -19.79 -4.24 12.27
N THR A 305 -20.53 -4.93 13.12
CA THR A 305 -20.19 -5.09 14.54
C THR A 305 -19.71 -6.50 14.77
N TYR A 306 -18.54 -6.65 15.40
CA TYR A 306 -17.93 -7.94 15.73
C TYR A 306 -18.22 -8.33 17.18
N SER A 307 -18.43 -9.63 17.42
CA SER A 307 -18.41 -10.20 18.76
C SER A 307 -16.99 -10.50 19.21
N ASP A 308 -16.80 -10.72 20.51
CA ASP A 308 -15.55 -11.26 21.04
C ASP A 308 -15.19 -12.61 20.41
N VAL A 309 -13.89 -12.88 20.31
CA VAL A 309 -13.36 -14.16 19.84
C VAL A 309 -13.58 -15.23 20.91
N THR A 310 -14.26 -16.30 20.54
CA THR A 310 -14.49 -17.47 21.38
C THR A 310 -13.54 -18.59 21.00
N ASN A 311 -12.86 -19.16 22.00
CA ASN A 311 -11.99 -20.32 21.84
C ASN A 311 -12.76 -21.60 22.22
N VAL A 312 -12.65 -22.63 21.40
CA VAL A 312 -13.29 -23.93 21.60
C VAL A 312 -12.28 -25.04 21.36
N THR A 313 -12.22 -25.98 22.29
CA THR A 313 -11.45 -27.22 22.13
C THR A 313 -12.43 -28.38 21.99
N LEU A 314 -12.31 -29.14 20.90
CA LEU A 314 -13.09 -30.34 20.64
C LEU A 314 -12.18 -31.57 20.64
N GLN A 315 -12.59 -32.62 21.34
CA GLN A 315 -11.87 -33.90 21.38
C GLN A 315 -12.76 -35.01 20.83
N SER A 316 -12.33 -35.65 19.75
CA SER A 316 -13.10 -36.69 19.08
C SER A 316 -12.30 -37.99 19.03
N THR A 317 -12.99 -39.11 19.18
CA THR A 317 -12.48 -40.45 18.88
C THR A 317 -13.18 -40.98 17.63
N PHE A 318 -12.68 -42.09 17.07
CA PHE A 318 -13.29 -42.74 15.91
C PHE A 318 -14.80 -43.03 16.06
N PHE A 319 -15.22 -43.45 17.25
CA PHE A 319 -16.63 -43.80 17.50
C PHE A 319 -17.48 -42.60 17.92
N ASN A 320 -16.85 -41.53 18.42
CA ASN A 320 -17.55 -40.39 18.99
C ASN A 320 -17.03 -39.07 18.41
N SER A 321 -17.85 -38.46 17.55
CA SER A 321 -17.62 -37.09 17.10
C SER A 321 -17.92 -36.10 18.22
N ALA A 322 -17.05 -35.10 18.39
CA ALA A 322 -17.33 -33.98 19.29
C ALA A 322 -18.14 -32.91 18.58
N THR A 323 -19.03 -32.23 19.31
CA THR A 323 -19.81 -31.11 18.78
C THR A 323 -19.82 -29.94 19.75
N TYR A 324 -19.79 -28.74 19.22
CA TYR A 324 -19.97 -27.49 19.96
C TYR A 324 -21.11 -26.69 19.35
N SER A 325 -22.15 -26.41 20.15
CA SER A 325 -23.32 -25.65 19.69
C SER A 325 -23.02 -24.16 19.60
N LEU A 326 -23.32 -23.56 18.45
CA LEU A 326 -23.32 -22.10 18.26
C LEU A 326 -24.69 -21.46 18.60
N GLY A 327 -25.66 -22.29 19.00
CA GLY A 327 -27.01 -21.88 19.35
C GLY A 327 -27.90 -21.55 18.14
N LYS A 328 -29.09 -21.01 18.44
CA LYS A 328 -30.04 -20.52 17.43
C LYS A 328 -29.61 -19.16 16.92
N THR A 329 -29.59 -19.00 15.60
CA THR A 329 -29.37 -17.71 14.96
C THR A 329 -30.73 -17.05 14.70
N PHE A 330 -31.02 -15.92 15.35
CA PHE A 330 -32.32 -15.24 15.22
C PHE A 330 -32.41 -14.32 13.99
N GLN A 331 -31.28 -13.79 13.55
CA GLN A 331 -31.14 -12.91 12.40
C GLN A 331 -29.91 -13.31 11.60
N ASN A 332 -29.86 -12.98 10.32
CA ASN A 332 -28.68 -13.27 9.50
C ASN A 332 -27.43 -12.65 10.14
N LYS A 333 -26.40 -13.48 10.33
CA LYS A 333 -25.08 -13.05 10.84
C LYS A 333 -23.99 -13.83 10.10
N ILE A 334 -22.76 -13.37 10.18
CA ILE A 334 -21.63 -14.04 9.55
C ILE A 334 -20.78 -14.66 10.66
N LEU A 335 -20.53 -15.96 10.56
CA LEU A 335 -19.52 -16.65 11.35
C LEU A 335 -18.16 -16.35 10.71
N VAL A 336 -17.22 -15.88 11.52
CA VAL A 336 -15.83 -15.73 11.11
C VAL A 336 -15.00 -16.76 11.84
N LEU A 337 -14.43 -17.71 11.10
CA LEU A 337 -13.51 -18.71 11.63
C LEU A 337 -12.10 -18.11 11.65
N GLU A 338 -11.69 -17.62 12.81
CA GLU A 338 -10.36 -17.02 13.01
C GLU A 338 -9.25 -18.07 12.91
N SER A 339 -9.50 -19.28 13.42
CA SER A 339 -8.60 -20.42 13.20
C SER A 339 -9.32 -21.75 13.43
N GLY A 340 -9.00 -22.76 12.63
CA GLY A 340 -9.37 -24.15 12.88
C GLY A 340 -8.14 -25.05 12.76
N GLN A 341 -7.49 -25.34 13.88
CA GLN A 341 -6.32 -26.22 13.92
C GLN A 341 -6.73 -27.60 14.41
N ILE A 342 -6.34 -28.65 13.69
CA ILE A 342 -6.42 -30.02 14.16
C ILE A 342 -5.01 -30.41 14.60
N LEU A 343 -4.85 -30.79 15.86
CA LEU A 343 -3.59 -31.27 16.41
C LEU A 343 -3.44 -32.73 15.97
N ASN A 344 -2.63 -32.96 14.94
CA ASN A 344 -2.41 -34.29 14.38
C ASN A 344 -1.15 -34.94 14.97
N ASN A 345 -1.19 -36.26 15.14
CA ASN A 345 0.00 -37.10 15.04
C ASN A 345 0.19 -37.43 13.55
N ASP A 346 1.44 -37.43 13.06
CA ASP A 346 1.77 -37.75 11.66
C ASP A 346 1.04 -39.05 11.25
N ASP A 347 0.39 -39.04 10.08
CA ASP A 347 -0.48 -40.08 9.49
C ASP A 347 -1.98 -40.11 9.84
N ASN A 348 -2.48 -39.22 10.72
CA ASN A 348 -3.90 -39.20 11.09
C ASN A 348 -4.71 -38.08 10.42
N ILE A 349 -5.96 -38.39 10.05
CA ILE A 349 -6.89 -37.45 9.41
C ILE A 349 -8.04 -37.12 10.37
N GLY A 350 -8.31 -35.83 10.54
CA GLY A 350 -9.48 -35.31 11.23
C GLY A 350 -10.24 -34.34 10.32
N PHE A 351 -11.55 -34.23 10.53
CA PHE A 351 -12.42 -33.35 9.74
C PHE A 351 -13.25 -32.44 10.64
N LEU A 352 -13.24 -31.15 10.32
CA LEU A 352 -14.10 -30.15 10.94
C LEU A 352 -15.27 -29.82 10.01
N PHE A 353 -16.45 -29.70 10.60
CA PHE A 353 -17.69 -29.37 9.89
C PHE A 353 -18.47 -28.28 10.62
N LEU A 354 -19.12 -27.41 9.86
CA LEU A 354 -20.21 -26.57 10.33
C LEU A 354 -21.54 -27.20 9.89
N GLU A 355 -22.34 -27.63 10.86
CA GLU A 355 -23.65 -28.23 10.62
C GLU A 355 -24.76 -27.19 10.85
N LYS A 356 -25.63 -27.00 9.85
CA LYS A 356 -26.89 -26.23 9.92
C LYS A 356 -28.03 -27.19 10.25
N LEU A 357 -28.79 -26.89 11.30
CA LEU A 357 -29.87 -27.72 11.81
C LEU A 357 -31.20 -26.97 11.78
N ASN A 358 -32.30 -27.68 11.49
CA ASN A 358 -33.65 -27.10 11.53
C ASN A 358 -34.14 -26.89 12.98
N LEU A 359 -35.38 -26.43 13.15
CA LEU A 359 -35.97 -26.18 14.48
C LEU A 359 -36.08 -27.46 15.34
N ASN A 360 -36.14 -28.63 14.72
CA ASN A 360 -36.16 -29.94 15.38
C ASN A 360 -34.74 -30.49 15.62
N GLN A 361 -33.69 -29.69 15.35
CA GLN A 361 -32.27 -30.06 15.43
C GLN A 361 -31.83 -31.17 14.46
N GLU A 362 -32.58 -31.38 13.37
CA GLU A 362 -32.20 -32.30 12.31
C GLU A 362 -31.23 -31.62 11.34
N LEU A 363 -30.26 -32.38 10.83
CA LEU A 363 -29.25 -31.87 9.90
C LEU A 363 -29.89 -31.46 8.57
N VAL A 364 -29.74 -30.18 8.22
CA VAL A 364 -30.17 -29.60 6.94
C VAL A 364 -29.00 -29.56 5.97
N GLN A 365 -27.84 -29.14 6.45
CA GLN A 365 -26.65 -28.95 5.63
C GLN A 365 -25.38 -29.06 6.46
N SER A 366 -24.29 -29.54 5.87
CA SER A 366 -22.97 -29.59 6.49
C SER A 366 -21.92 -29.01 5.55
N TYR A 367 -21.04 -28.18 6.10
CA TYR A 367 -19.93 -27.55 5.38
C TYR A 367 -18.61 -28.03 5.97
N GLY A 368 -17.70 -28.56 5.16
CA GLY A 368 -16.34 -28.80 5.61
C GLY A 368 -15.65 -27.47 5.93
N LEU A 369 -15.02 -27.38 7.11
CA LEU A 369 -14.21 -26.24 7.51
C LEU A 369 -12.75 -26.57 7.21
N ASN A 370 -12.14 -25.81 6.30
CA ASN A 370 -10.72 -25.92 6.00
C ASN A 370 -10.11 -24.51 6.00
N GLY A 371 -9.05 -24.32 6.80
CA GLY A 371 -8.26 -23.09 6.81
C GLY A 371 -8.55 -22.11 7.96
N THR A 372 -7.87 -20.98 7.87
CA THR A 372 -8.01 -19.79 8.73
C THR A 372 -8.75 -18.69 7.95
N ASP A 373 -9.36 -17.74 8.64
CA ASP A 373 -9.99 -16.53 8.08
C ASP A 373 -11.16 -16.79 7.10
N THR A 374 -11.94 -17.86 7.30
CA THR A 374 -13.13 -18.12 6.46
C THR A 374 -14.39 -17.46 7.03
N GLU A 375 -15.14 -16.76 6.18
CA GLU A 375 -16.43 -16.16 6.54
C GLU A 375 -17.59 -16.97 5.98
N ILE A 376 -18.57 -17.29 6.83
CA ILE A 376 -19.72 -18.13 6.48
C ILE A 376 -21.02 -17.43 6.89
N ASN A 377 -21.93 -17.23 5.93
CA ASN A 377 -23.24 -16.67 6.18
C ASN A 377 -24.12 -17.65 6.96
N LEU A 378 -24.60 -17.23 8.14
CA LEU A 378 -25.55 -17.97 8.95
C LEU A 378 -26.94 -17.35 8.79
N GLU A 379 -27.86 -18.09 8.18
CA GLU A 379 -29.26 -17.71 8.04
C GLU A 379 -29.99 -17.69 9.39
N GLY A 380 -30.84 -16.69 9.59
CA GLY A 380 -31.78 -16.61 10.69
C GLY A 380 -32.81 -17.75 10.66
N GLY A 381 -33.22 -18.21 11.84
CA GLY A 381 -34.21 -19.27 12.03
C GLY A 381 -33.63 -20.68 12.27
N TYR A 382 -32.33 -20.88 12.05
CA TYR A 382 -31.65 -22.17 12.17
C TYR A 382 -30.76 -22.27 13.41
N PHE A 383 -30.44 -23.50 13.82
CA PHE A 383 -29.37 -23.79 14.77
C PHE A 383 -28.10 -24.15 14.03
N TYR A 384 -26.94 -23.80 14.60
CA TYR A 384 -25.65 -24.18 14.05
C TYR A 384 -24.81 -24.86 15.11
N ARG A 385 -23.98 -25.83 14.71
CA ARG A 385 -22.95 -26.41 15.57
C ARG A 385 -21.70 -26.73 14.77
N ILE A 386 -20.55 -26.65 15.42
CA ILE A 386 -19.30 -27.13 14.86
C ILE A 386 -19.11 -28.58 15.30
N LYS A 387 -18.81 -29.46 14.37
CA LYS A 387 -18.56 -30.89 14.60
C LYS A 387 -17.14 -31.23 14.22
N PHE A 388 -16.47 -31.98 15.08
CA PHE A 388 -15.16 -32.56 14.82
C PHE A 388 -15.28 -34.08 14.80
N THR A 389 -14.80 -34.68 13.71
CA THR A 389 -14.78 -36.13 13.52
C THR A 389 -13.36 -36.60 13.30
N TRP A 390 -12.91 -37.52 14.15
CA TRP A 390 -11.63 -38.19 14.04
C TRP A 390 -11.77 -39.52 13.30
N THR A 391 -10.84 -39.85 12.40
CA THR A 391 -10.95 -41.09 11.60
C THR A 391 -9.96 -42.18 11.96
N ASN A 392 -9.08 -41.99 12.94
CA ASN A 392 -8.22 -43.06 13.43
C ASN A 392 -8.88 -43.81 14.60
N SER A 393 -9.06 -45.12 14.44
CA SER A 393 -9.64 -46.04 15.44
C SER A 393 -8.84 -46.19 16.73
N ASN A 394 -7.55 -45.86 16.72
CA ASN A 394 -6.60 -46.19 17.78
C ASN A 394 -6.19 -44.97 18.62
N ASP A 395 -6.70 -43.78 18.33
CA ASP A 395 -6.29 -42.53 19.00
C ASP A 395 -7.47 -41.55 19.13
N GLN A 396 -7.26 -40.45 19.85
CA GLN A 396 -8.15 -39.29 19.91
C GLN A 396 -7.52 -38.10 19.18
N GLY A 397 -8.33 -37.42 18.38
CA GLY A 397 -7.96 -36.13 17.80
C GLY A 397 -8.33 -34.99 18.74
N THR A 398 -7.59 -33.89 18.64
CA THR A 398 -7.99 -32.62 19.24
C THR A 398 -8.07 -31.54 18.17
N ALA A 399 -9.17 -30.80 18.14
CA ALA A 399 -9.32 -29.59 17.32
C ALA A 399 -9.41 -28.35 18.21
N LEU A 400 -8.59 -27.34 17.89
CA LEU A 400 -8.60 -26.02 18.50
C LEU A 400 -9.23 -25.04 17.52
N ILE A 401 -10.32 -24.40 17.94
CA ILE A 401 -11.15 -23.57 17.08
C ILE A 401 -11.28 -22.20 17.72
N LYS A 402 -11.07 -21.15 16.93
CA LYS A 402 -11.32 -19.77 17.33
C LYS A 402 -12.32 -19.17 16.35
N TYR A 403 -13.38 -18.57 16.86
CA TYR A 403 -14.39 -17.97 16.01
C TYR A 403 -14.96 -16.70 16.61
N SER A 404 -15.49 -15.83 15.76
CA SER A 404 -16.28 -14.66 16.13
C SER A 404 -17.53 -14.58 15.25
N PHE A 405 -18.46 -13.70 15.60
CA PHE A 405 -19.58 -13.35 14.72
C PHE A 405 -19.45 -11.90 14.29
N LYS A 406 -19.89 -11.59 13.08
CA LYS A 406 -20.18 -10.21 12.68
C LYS A 406 -21.60 -10.03 12.21
N THR A 407 -22.20 -8.90 12.58
CA THR A 407 -23.56 -8.51 12.19
C THR A 407 -23.53 -7.16 11.49
N LYS A 408 -24.34 -7.03 10.45
CA LYS A 408 -24.43 -5.81 9.66
C LYS A 408 -25.16 -4.72 10.45
N ASN A 409 -24.58 -3.52 10.49
CA ASN A 409 -25.16 -2.37 11.18
C ASN A 409 -26.47 -1.91 10.49
N PRO A 410 -27.46 -1.40 11.22
CA PRO A 410 -28.72 -0.96 10.61
C PRO A 410 -28.54 0.24 9.67
N VAL A 411 -27.61 1.14 10.01
CA VAL A 411 -27.24 2.29 9.17
C VAL A 411 -25.88 2.00 8.54
N GLN A 412 -25.88 1.90 7.21
CA GLN A 412 -24.70 1.58 6.43
C GLN A 412 -24.02 2.87 5.94
N LYS A 413 -22.71 2.97 6.19
CA LYS A 413 -21.83 3.95 5.56
C LYS A 413 -21.72 3.65 4.07
N GLN A 414 -21.86 4.68 3.24
CA GLN A 414 -21.83 4.55 1.77
C GLN A 414 -20.46 4.92 1.20
N TRP A 415 -19.41 4.42 1.83
CA TRP A 415 -18.02 4.52 1.39
C TRP A 415 -17.24 3.27 1.77
N LEU A 416 -16.16 3.01 1.04
CA LEU A 416 -15.14 2.02 1.39
C LEU A 416 -13.88 2.73 1.88
N ASN A 417 -13.08 2.04 2.69
CA ASN A 417 -11.78 2.54 3.14
C ASN A 417 -10.74 2.38 2.03
N GLY A 418 -10.04 3.48 1.75
CA GLY A 418 -9.11 3.81 0.68
C GLY A 418 -7.67 4.04 1.19
N GLY A 419 -6.73 4.20 0.25
CA GLY A 419 -5.55 5.03 0.47
C GLY A 419 -4.45 4.40 1.26
N GLY A 420 -3.88 4.97 2.33
CA GLY A 420 -3.70 6.39 2.53
C GLY A 420 -4.37 6.97 3.77
N ILE A 421 -3.74 8.02 4.29
CA ILE A 421 -4.31 8.88 5.32
C ILE A 421 -4.82 10.19 4.73
N ARG A 422 -5.79 10.79 5.40
CA ARG A 422 -6.25 12.16 5.20
C ARG A 422 -6.34 12.87 6.53
N ILE A 423 -6.28 14.19 6.50
CA ILE A 423 -6.48 14.97 7.72
C ILE A 423 -7.97 15.17 7.97
N ASN A 424 -8.45 14.82 9.16
CA ASN A 424 -9.82 15.08 9.59
C ASN A 424 -9.91 16.45 10.26
N THR A 425 -9.03 16.71 11.23
CA THR A 425 -9.02 17.98 11.98
C THR A 425 -7.62 18.45 12.36
N ILE A 426 -7.47 19.77 12.46
CA ILE A 426 -6.34 20.42 13.13
C ILE A 426 -6.91 21.26 14.27
N SER A 427 -6.44 21.00 15.48
CA SER A 427 -6.85 21.74 16.67
C SER A 427 -5.67 22.54 17.23
N TYR A 428 -5.93 23.78 17.63
CA TYR A 428 -4.94 24.73 18.14
C TYR A 428 -5.28 25.06 19.59
N TYR A 429 -4.33 24.82 20.48
CA TYR A 429 -4.44 25.05 21.91
C TYR A 429 -3.38 26.05 22.36
N ASP A 430 -3.76 26.98 23.23
CA ASP A 430 -2.80 27.90 23.84
C ASP A 430 -1.98 27.19 24.91
N ASN A 431 -2.60 26.27 25.66
CA ASN A 431 -1.91 25.38 26.60
C ASN A 431 -2.18 23.90 26.28
N PRO A 432 -1.19 23.01 26.51
CA PRO A 432 -1.34 21.57 26.26
C PRO A 432 -2.49 20.89 27.04
N ASN A 433 -2.90 21.47 28.16
CA ASN A 433 -3.90 20.90 29.07
C ASN A 433 -5.32 21.44 28.84
N ASP A 434 -5.49 22.34 27.86
CA ASP A 434 -6.79 22.93 27.57
C ASP A 434 -7.73 21.86 26.99
N ALA A 435 -8.94 21.73 27.55
CA ALA A 435 -9.92 20.74 27.09
C ALA A 435 -10.58 21.15 25.75
N ILE A 436 -10.60 22.45 25.44
CA ILE A 436 -11.27 23.01 24.26
C ILE A 436 -10.23 23.79 23.45
N PRO A 437 -10.11 23.53 22.13
CA PRO A 437 -9.18 24.28 21.30
C PRO A 437 -9.69 25.71 21.03
N GLN A 438 -8.76 26.66 20.98
CA GLN A 438 -9.05 28.05 20.60
C GLN A 438 -9.46 28.18 19.13
N LYS A 439 -8.92 27.30 18.30
CA LYS A 439 -9.26 27.21 16.88
C LYS A 439 -9.29 25.73 16.50
N LYS A 440 -10.31 25.34 15.75
CA LYS A 440 -10.39 24.01 15.15
C LYS A 440 -10.71 24.16 13.67
N VAL A 441 -9.90 23.52 12.83
CA VAL A 441 -10.11 23.41 11.38
C VAL A 441 -10.54 21.98 11.09
N THR A 442 -11.67 21.80 10.42
CA THR A 442 -12.24 20.49 10.09
C THR A 442 -12.32 20.32 8.58
N PHE A 443 -11.97 19.14 8.11
CA PHE A 443 -11.97 18.77 6.70
C PHE A 443 -13.05 17.71 6.48
N SER A 444 -13.93 17.94 5.51
CA SER A 444 -14.93 16.96 5.06
C SER A 444 -14.69 16.64 3.59
N TYR A 445 -14.71 15.36 3.27
CA TYR A 445 -14.41 14.82 1.95
C TYR A 445 -15.65 14.19 1.29
N ASN A 446 -16.83 14.58 1.75
CA ASN A 446 -18.08 14.01 1.26
C ASN A 446 -18.54 14.76 0.01
N LYS A 447 -19.40 14.14 -0.81
CA LYS A 447 -20.00 14.83 -1.95
C LYS A 447 -20.84 16.00 -1.45
N PHE A 448 -20.73 17.16 -2.08
CA PHE A 448 -21.56 18.31 -1.71
C PHE A 448 -23.05 18.05 -1.92
N THR A 449 -23.40 17.15 -2.86
CA THR A 449 -24.78 16.75 -3.14
C THR A 449 -25.28 15.61 -2.26
N ASP A 450 -24.40 14.88 -1.57
CA ASP A 450 -24.74 13.71 -0.75
C ASP A 450 -23.70 13.52 0.35
N SER A 451 -24.03 14.00 1.56
CA SER A 451 -23.14 13.93 2.71
C SER A 451 -22.95 12.50 3.24
N GLY A 452 -23.74 11.52 2.78
CA GLY A 452 -23.59 10.11 3.12
C GLY A 452 -22.50 9.40 2.31
N LYS A 453 -22.02 10.01 1.22
CA LYS A 453 -21.03 9.43 0.30
C LYS A 453 -19.74 10.21 0.30
N SER A 454 -18.63 9.49 0.15
CA SER A 454 -17.33 10.10 -0.14
C SER A 454 -17.34 10.73 -1.54
N SER A 455 -16.68 11.88 -1.69
CA SER A 455 -16.32 12.47 -2.98
C SER A 455 -15.08 11.81 -3.60
N GLY A 456 -14.46 10.88 -2.87
CA GLY A 456 -13.28 10.14 -3.28
C GLY A 456 -13.61 9.07 -4.33
N ALA A 457 -12.69 8.91 -5.27
CA ALA A 457 -12.64 7.80 -6.20
C ALA A 457 -11.24 7.17 -6.19
N LEU A 458 -11.17 5.87 -6.47
CA LEU A 458 -9.89 5.21 -6.65
C LEU A 458 -9.16 5.80 -7.85
N VAL A 459 -7.86 6.07 -7.70
CA VAL A 459 -7.01 6.52 -8.81
C VAL A 459 -6.70 5.38 -9.77
N PHE A 460 -6.53 4.20 -9.17
CA PHE A 460 -6.16 2.96 -9.80
C PHE A 460 -6.90 1.84 -9.07
N PRO A 461 -7.24 0.72 -9.71
CA PRO A 461 -7.96 -0.35 -9.03
C PRO A 461 -7.24 -0.82 -7.76
N LYS A 462 -8.01 -1.41 -6.84
CA LYS A 462 -7.48 -2.02 -5.63
C LYS A 462 -6.34 -2.99 -6.00
N PRO A 463 -5.18 -2.93 -5.32
CA PRO A 463 -4.04 -3.78 -5.59
C PRO A 463 -4.42 -5.25 -5.67
N LEU A 464 -3.96 -5.90 -6.74
CA LEU A 464 -4.25 -7.30 -7.00
C LEU A 464 -3.13 -8.14 -6.38
N LEU A 465 -3.42 -8.80 -5.27
CA LEU A 465 -2.47 -9.69 -4.59
C LEU A 465 -2.71 -11.17 -4.89
N THR A 466 -3.86 -11.48 -5.50
CA THR A 466 -4.22 -12.84 -5.88
C THR A 466 -5.04 -12.83 -7.16
N TYR A 467 -4.84 -13.83 -8.01
CA TYR A 467 -5.66 -14.09 -9.18
C TYR A 467 -5.55 -15.57 -9.57
N LYS A 468 -6.43 -16.00 -10.47
CA LYS A 468 -6.38 -17.33 -11.07
C LYS A 468 -6.06 -17.20 -12.55
N TYR A 469 -5.33 -18.17 -13.09
CA TYR A 469 -5.13 -18.26 -14.52
C TYR A 469 -4.98 -19.72 -14.96
N GLY A 470 -5.50 -20.00 -16.16
CA GLY A 470 -5.25 -21.27 -16.85
C GLY A 470 -3.88 -21.25 -17.51
N TYR A 471 -3.05 -22.22 -17.19
CA TYR A 471 -1.79 -22.47 -17.87
C TYR A 471 -1.99 -23.65 -18.83
N ASN A 472 -1.61 -23.47 -20.10
CA ASN A 472 -1.60 -24.53 -21.09
C ASN A 472 -0.35 -24.41 -21.94
N ASN A 473 0.46 -25.45 -21.98
CA ASN A 473 1.69 -25.51 -22.76
C ASN A 473 1.84 -26.88 -23.43
N LYS A 474 2.62 -26.93 -24.51
CA LYS A 474 3.04 -28.17 -25.16
C LYS A 474 4.55 -28.26 -25.08
N PHE A 475 5.02 -29.14 -24.21
CA PHE A 475 6.44 -29.41 -24.08
C PHE A 475 6.90 -30.34 -25.20
N VAL A 476 8.15 -30.16 -25.64
CA VAL A 476 8.75 -30.99 -26.69
C VAL A 476 9.96 -31.71 -26.09
N ALA A 477 9.93 -33.04 -26.10
CA ALA A 477 11.07 -33.89 -25.71
C ALA A 477 11.27 -35.02 -26.72
N SER A 478 12.42 -35.69 -26.64
CA SER A 478 12.65 -36.96 -27.33
C SER A 478 11.54 -37.95 -26.99
N CYS A 479 10.95 -38.58 -28.00
CA CYS A 479 9.97 -39.63 -27.77
C CYS A 479 10.61 -40.78 -26.95
N GLY A 480 9.88 -41.33 -25.98
CA GLY A 480 10.32 -42.54 -25.28
C GLY A 480 10.41 -43.75 -26.24
N GLY A 481 11.38 -44.65 -26.00
CA GLY A 481 11.61 -45.86 -26.81
C GLY A 481 12.60 -45.66 -27.97
N MET A 482 12.72 -46.65 -28.87
CA MET A 482 13.63 -46.61 -30.05
C MET A 482 13.15 -45.65 -31.17
N SER A 483 12.25 -44.72 -30.87
CA SER A 483 11.72 -43.80 -31.87
C SER A 483 12.64 -42.59 -32.05
N ILE A 484 13.10 -42.34 -33.27
CA ILE A 484 13.90 -41.18 -33.61
C ILE A 484 12.94 -40.01 -33.89
N GLY A 485 12.74 -39.11 -32.93
CA GLY A 485 11.87 -37.95 -33.11
C GLY A 485 11.57 -37.16 -31.85
N PHE A 486 10.94 -36.00 -32.04
CA PHE A 486 10.43 -35.15 -30.96
C PHE A 486 8.92 -35.35 -30.79
N CYS A 487 8.49 -35.64 -29.57
CA CYS A 487 7.09 -35.81 -29.19
C CYS A 487 6.60 -34.56 -28.45
N GLN A 488 5.35 -34.18 -28.71
CA GLN A 488 4.67 -33.10 -28.00
C GLN A 488 3.90 -33.67 -26.81
N TYR A 489 4.10 -33.06 -25.65
CA TYR A 489 3.46 -33.42 -24.39
C TYR A 489 2.63 -32.22 -23.91
N PRO A 490 1.30 -32.23 -24.11
CA PRO A 490 0.44 -31.17 -23.61
C PRO A 490 0.40 -31.23 -22.08
N TYR A 491 0.47 -30.07 -21.45
CA TYR A 491 0.24 -29.89 -20.02
C TYR A 491 -0.70 -28.72 -19.82
N ALA A 492 -1.77 -28.92 -19.06
CA ALA A 492 -2.69 -27.88 -18.68
C ALA A 492 -3.05 -27.98 -17.20
N ASN A 493 -3.07 -26.86 -16.51
CA ASN A 493 -3.54 -26.75 -15.13
C ASN A 493 -4.12 -25.36 -14.89
N GLU A 494 -4.87 -25.21 -13.81
CA GLU A 494 -5.28 -23.90 -13.29
C GLU A 494 -4.50 -23.63 -12.01
N PHE A 495 -4.02 -22.40 -11.87
CA PHE A 495 -3.23 -21.98 -10.71
C PHE A 495 -3.93 -20.82 -9.99
N ALA A 496 -4.02 -20.91 -8.67
CA ALA A 496 -4.24 -19.74 -7.81
C ALA A 496 -2.88 -19.17 -7.42
N ILE A 497 -2.66 -17.89 -7.73
CA ILE A 497 -1.42 -17.19 -7.39
C ILE A 497 -1.69 -16.26 -6.20
N TYR A 498 -0.73 -16.19 -5.29
CA TYR A 498 -0.69 -15.27 -4.16
C TYR A 498 0.65 -14.54 -4.16
N SER A 499 0.66 -13.25 -3.86
CA SER A 499 1.87 -12.44 -3.79
C SER A 499 1.89 -11.55 -2.57
N SER A 500 3.09 -11.30 -2.04
CA SER A 500 3.30 -10.29 -0.99
C SER A 500 3.18 -8.85 -1.51
N GLN A 501 3.22 -8.65 -2.83
CA GLN A 501 3.13 -7.34 -3.51
C GLN A 501 2.07 -7.34 -4.62
N SER A 502 1.56 -6.16 -4.97
CA SER A 502 0.59 -5.98 -6.07
C SER A 502 1.16 -6.48 -7.40
N PHE A 503 0.38 -7.28 -8.13
CA PHE A 503 0.66 -7.63 -9.52
C PHE A 503 0.41 -6.46 -10.48
N LEU A 504 -0.40 -5.48 -10.07
CA LEU A 504 -0.67 -4.32 -10.88
C LEU A 504 0.36 -3.21 -10.63
N PRO A 505 0.84 -2.54 -11.68
CA PRO A 505 1.64 -1.32 -11.56
C PRO A 505 0.73 -0.15 -11.11
N VAL A 506 0.65 0.05 -9.79
CA VAL A 506 -0.27 1.03 -9.19
C VAL A 506 0.11 2.45 -9.60
N GLN A 507 -0.90 3.23 -9.98
CA GLN A 507 -0.76 4.67 -10.20
C GLN A 507 -1.30 5.46 -9.01
N LYS A 508 -0.68 6.62 -8.77
CA LYS A 508 -1.10 7.56 -7.74
C LYS A 508 -1.48 8.90 -8.38
N THR A 509 -2.41 9.62 -7.75
CA THR A 509 -2.73 11.00 -8.10
C THR A 509 -2.18 11.89 -7.00
N GLN A 510 -1.25 12.78 -7.31
CA GLN A 510 -0.61 13.67 -6.32
C GLN A 510 -0.09 12.90 -5.09
N GLY A 511 0.43 11.69 -5.31
CA GLY A 511 0.92 10.80 -4.25
C GLY A 511 -0.13 9.98 -3.48
N SER A 512 -1.42 10.07 -3.83
CA SER A 512 -2.52 9.34 -3.17
C SER A 512 -3.18 8.30 -4.08
N ASP A 513 -3.64 7.18 -3.49
CA ASP A 513 -4.43 6.14 -4.18
C ASP A 513 -5.93 6.51 -4.30
N VAL A 514 -6.37 7.54 -3.57
CA VAL A 514 -7.73 8.12 -3.64
C VAL A 514 -7.66 9.59 -4.03
N GLY A 515 -8.37 9.97 -5.09
CA GLY A 515 -8.54 11.35 -5.52
C GLY A 515 -9.93 11.87 -5.14
N TYR A 516 -9.99 12.96 -4.35
CA TYR A 516 -11.24 13.59 -3.95
C TYR A 516 -11.69 14.66 -4.92
N GLN A 517 -12.95 14.60 -5.34
CA GLN A 517 -13.56 15.65 -6.14
C GLN A 517 -13.95 16.87 -5.31
N ASN A 518 -14.39 16.68 -4.06
CA ASN A 518 -14.89 17.75 -3.19
C ASN A 518 -14.22 17.71 -1.81
N ILE A 519 -13.76 18.88 -1.35
CA ILE A 519 -13.24 19.07 0.00
C ILE A 519 -13.87 20.32 0.60
N MET A 520 -14.47 20.19 1.78
CA MET A 520 -14.96 21.31 2.57
C MET A 520 -14.03 21.52 3.76
N VAL A 521 -13.57 22.75 3.94
CA VAL A 521 -12.74 23.16 5.07
C VAL A 521 -13.52 24.17 5.90
N SER A 522 -13.86 23.81 7.14
CA SER A 522 -14.53 24.70 8.08
C SER A 522 -13.61 25.09 9.24
N GLU A 523 -13.75 26.32 9.72
CA GLU A 523 -13.08 26.82 10.92
C GLU A 523 -14.14 27.25 11.93
N THR A 524 -13.95 26.91 13.21
CA THR A 524 -14.87 27.33 14.28
C THR A 524 -15.18 28.82 14.18
N ASP A 525 -16.46 29.15 14.15
CA ASP A 525 -17.02 30.50 14.05
C ASP A 525 -16.66 31.33 12.81
N LYS A 526 -16.03 30.75 11.77
CA LYS A 526 -15.60 31.49 10.55
C LYS A 526 -16.16 30.97 9.22
N GLY A 527 -17.19 30.14 9.27
CA GLY A 527 -17.84 29.57 8.10
C GLY A 527 -17.03 28.43 7.49
N LYS A 528 -17.06 28.32 6.16
CA LYS A 528 -16.41 27.23 5.43
C LYS A 528 -15.94 27.65 4.04
N THR A 529 -14.98 26.91 3.50
CA THR A 529 -14.55 26.99 2.11
C THR A 529 -14.77 25.66 1.43
N GLU A 530 -15.41 25.66 0.27
CA GLU A 530 -15.74 24.50 -0.54
C GLU A 530 -14.83 24.49 -1.78
N TYR A 531 -13.99 23.47 -1.87
CA TYR A 531 -13.10 23.25 -3.00
C TYR A 531 -13.62 22.10 -3.87
N SER A 532 -13.53 22.27 -5.18
CA SER A 532 -13.71 21.17 -6.14
C SER A 532 -12.47 21.01 -7.02
N TYR A 533 -12.12 19.76 -7.29
CA TYR A 533 -10.94 19.39 -8.08
C TYR A 533 -11.35 18.46 -9.22
N THR A 534 -10.54 18.43 -10.29
CA THR A 534 -10.59 17.30 -11.21
C THR A 534 -10.20 16.02 -10.46
N SER A 535 -10.94 14.94 -10.68
CA SER A 535 -10.76 13.69 -9.95
C SER A 535 -10.75 12.49 -10.90
N PRO A 536 -10.48 11.26 -10.41
CA PRO A 536 -10.68 10.05 -11.20
C PRO A 536 -12.13 9.86 -11.68
N ILE A 537 -13.12 10.55 -11.09
CA ILE A 537 -14.51 10.56 -11.59
C ILE A 537 -14.58 11.32 -12.92
N ASP A 538 -13.87 12.44 -13.04
CA ASP A 538 -13.91 13.32 -14.20
C ASP A 538 -12.94 12.89 -15.31
N LYS A 539 -11.81 12.32 -14.89
CA LYS A 539 -10.71 11.85 -15.75
C LYS A 539 -10.33 10.43 -15.34
N PRO A 540 -11.20 9.42 -15.54
CA PRO A 540 -10.91 8.03 -15.16
C PRO A 540 -9.75 7.47 -15.98
N ASN A 541 -9.15 6.37 -15.51
CA ASN A 541 -8.19 5.65 -16.34
C ASN A 541 -8.96 5.05 -17.52
N PRO A 542 -8.63 5.39 -18.77
CA PRO A 542 -9.54 5.21 -19.89
C PRO A 542 -9.59 3.81 -20.48
N ASP A 543 -9.24 2.74 -19.74
CA ASP A 543 -9.49 1.42 -20.29
C ASP A 543 -9.62 0.29 -19.28
N SER A 544 -10.70 -0.49 -19.42
CA SER A 544 -10.84 -1.83 -18.86
C SER A 544 -9.97 -2.85 -19.62
N HIS A 545 -9.49 -2.55 -20.83
CA HIS A 545 -8.68 -3.48 -21.62
C HIS A 545 -7.24 -3.65 -21.10
N TYR A 546 -6.64 -2.63 -20.48
CA TYR A 546 -5.27 -2.74 -19.91
C TYR A 546 -5.26 -3.42 -18.52
N ILE A 547 -6.37 -3.34 -17.80
CA ILE A 547 -6.53 -3.93 -16.47
C ILE A 547 -7.60 -5.02 -16.56
N ASN A 548 -7.34 -6.03 -17.39
CA ASN A 548 -8.13 -7.25 -17.37
C ASN A 548 -7.58 -8.18 -16.27
N PHE A 549 -8.30 -8.25 -15.16
CA PHE A 549 -7.97 -9.11 -14.02
C PHE A 549 -7.96 -10.61 -14.35
N GLU A 550 -8.54 -11.00 -15.49
CA GLU A 550 -8.66 -12.39 -15.92
C GLU A 550 -7.53 -12.83 -16.87
N LEU A 551 -6.75 -11.89 -17.42
CA LEU A 551 -5.76 -12.17 -18.47
C LEU A 551 -4.40 -11.50 -18.17
N PRO A 552 -3.54 -12.11 -17.33
CA PRO A 552 -2.14 -11.70 -17.25
C PRO A 552 -1.41 -11.88 -18.61
N PRO A 553 -0.31 -11.15 -18.89
CA PRO A 553 0.34 -10.17 -18.01
C PRO A 553 -0.40 -8.83 -17.93
N PHE A 554 -0.42 -8.22 -16.73
CA PHE A 554 -1.02 -6.91 -16.52
C PHE A 554 -0.15 -5.81 -17.14
N LEU A 555 -0.72 -5.04 -18.04
CA LEU A 555 0.01 -3.99 -18.75
C LEU A 555 -0.02 -2.68 -17.94
N PRO A 556 1.09 -1.92 -17.93
CA PRO A 556 1.09 -0.58 -17.37
C PRO A 556 0.15 0.31 -18.18
N VAL A 557 -0.59 1.18 -17.48
CA VAL A 557 -1.48 2.15 -18.11
C VAL A 557 -0.79 3.52 -18.22
N ASP A 558 -1.24 4.35 -19.17
CA ASP A 558 -0.73 5.73 -19.31
C ASP A 558 -0.91 6.51 -18.01
N ASN A 559 0.02 7.42 -17.71
CA ASN A 559 -0.09 8.29 -16.54
C ASN A 559 -1.19 9.36 -16.76
N TYR A 560 -2.19 9.42 -15.87
CA TYR A 560 -3.26 10.44 -15.88
C TYR A 560 -3.18 11.45 -14.72
N ASP A 561 -2.13 11.37 -13.88
CA ASP A 561 -2.00 12.23 -12.69
C ASP A 561 -2.07 13.72 -13.04
N TYR A 562 -1.42 14.14 -14.14
CA TYR A 562 -1.41 15.55 -14.58
C TYR A 562 -2.79 16.12 -14.94
N LYS A 563 -3.81 15.26 -15.13
CA LYS A 563 -5.19 15.70 -15.42
C LYS A 563 -6.06 15.77 -14.16
N ARG A 564 -5.55 15.30 -13.03
CA ARG A 564 -6.28 15.09 -11.77
C ARG A 564 -5.70 16.00 -10.68
N GLY A 565 -6.49 16.30 -9.66
CA GLY A 565 -6.10 17.18 -8.56
C GLY A 565 -6.06 18.67 -8.94
N LEU A 566 -6.55 19.07 -10.12
CA LEU A 566 -6.55 20.46 -10.55
C LEU A 566 -7.75 21.18 -9.93
N LEU A 567 -7.51 22.31 -9.23
CA LEU A 567 -8.57 23.07 -8.56
C LEU A 567 -9.50 23.74 -9.59
N THR A 568 -10.75 23.27 -9.68
CA THR A 568 -11.76 23.80 -10.63
C THR A 568 -12.71 24.80 -9.98
N LYS A 569 -12.92 24.72 -8.67
CA LYS A 569 -13.80 25.63 -7.92
C LYS A 569 -13.28 25.90 -6.52
N ASP A 570 -13.34 27.16 -6.11
CA ASP A 570 -13.07 27.64 -4.75
C ASP A 570 -14.20 28.60 -4.34
N GLU A 571 -15.00 28.22 -3.34
CA GLU A 571 -16.12 29.01 -2.85
C GLU A 571 -16.07 29.17 -1.32
N LYS A 572 -15.96 30.41 -0.83
CA LYS A 572 -15.96 30.73 0.59
C LYS A 572 -17.34 31.20 1.04
N LYS A 573 -17.83 30.62 2.14
CA LYS A 573 -19.13 30.93 2.75
C LYS A 573 -18.96 31.31 4.22
N ASP A 574 -19.81 32.20 4.70
CA ASP A 574 -19.90 32.52 6.13
C ASP A 574 -20.67 31.44 6.93
N ASN A 575 -20.87 31.68 8.23
CA ASN A 575 -21.63 30.77 9.11
C ASN A 575 -23.12 30.63 8.72
N MET A 576 -23.66 31.59 7.98
CA MET A 576 -25.04 31.60 7.48
C MET A 576 -25.17 30.94 6.10
N ASN A 577 -24.08 30.34 5.58
CA ASN A 577 -23.94 29.81 4.23
C ASN A 577 -24.07 30.86 3.11
N VAL A 578 -23.85 32.14 3.41
CA VAL A 578 -23.81 33.20 2.40
C VAL A 578 -22.45 33.16 1.71
N SER A 579 -22.46 33.08 0.37
CA SER A 579 -21.23 33.12 -0.43
C SER A 579 -20.56 34.49 -0.32
N LEU A 580 -19.31 34.50 0.15
CA LEU A 580 -18.45 35.67 0.26
C LEU A 580 -17.51 35.81 -0.93
N TYR A 581 -17.10 34.68 -1.50
CA TYR A 581 -16.14 34.60 -2.60
C TYR A 581 -16.40 33.34 -3.43
N LYS A 582 -16.25 33.45 -4.75
CA LYS A 582 -16.29 32.30 -5.65
C LYS A 582 -15.31 32.53 -6.80
N LYS A 583 -14.51 31.51 -7.10
CA LYS A 583 -13.67 31.42 -8.28
C LYS A 583 -13.85 30.07 -8.94
N ASP A 584 -14.14 30.10 -10.23
CA ASP A 584 -14.18 28.93 -11.09
C ASP A 584 -12.96 28.99 -12.03
N THR A 585 -12.27 27.87 -12.22
CA THR A 585 -11.05 27.77 -13.06
C THR A 585 -11.21 26.63 -14.07
N GLU A 586 -10.90 26.93 -15.33
CA GLU A 586 -10.90 25.95 -16.41
C GLU A 586 -9.45 25.70 -16.88
N TYR A 587 -9.14 24.44 -17.19
CA TYR A 587 -7.82 24.02 -17.64
C TYR A 587 -7.91 23.46 -19.06
N ASN A 588 -7.03 23.93 -19.93
CA ASN A 588 -6.78 23.32 -21.23
C ASN A 588 -5.62 22.34 -21.10
N ILE A 589 -5.87 21.08 -21.40
CA ILE A 589 -4.90 19.99 -21.26
C ILE A 589 -4.42 19.59 -22.66
N TYR A 590 -3.11 19.55 -22.85
CA TYR A 590 -2.47 19.11 -24.09
C TYR A 590 -1.80 17.76 -23.86
N ASP A 591 -2.26 16.74 -24.59
CA ASP A 591 -1.74 15.39 -24.48
C ASP A 591 -0.73 15.11 -25.59
N SER A 592 0.39 14.48 -25.23
CA SER A 592 1.29 13.87 -26.19
C SER A 592 1.60 12.43 -25.75
N ARG A 593 1.71 11.54 -26.72
CA ARG A 593 2.13 10.16 -26.51
C ARG A 593 3.42 9.94 -27.27
N ILE A 594 4.44 9.46 -26.57
CA ILE A 594 5.72 9.06 -27.14
C ILE A 594 5.82 7.55 -26.95
N LEU A 595 5.97 6.82 -28.05
CA LEU A 595 6.24 5.38 -27.99
C LEU A 595 7.68 5.18 -27.54
N THR A 596 7.88 4.67 -26.33
CA THR A 596 9.22 4.44 -25.76
C THR A 596 9.73 3.01 -25.97
N GLY A 597 8.93 2.13 -26.58
CA GLY A 597 9.30 0.76 -26.91
C GLY A 597 8.12 -0.08 -27.36
N LEU A 598 8.39 -1.33 -27.76
CA LEU A 598 7.39 -2.33 -28.12
C LEU A 598 7.50 -3.50 -27.13
N ASN A 599 6.38 -3.87 -26.50
CA ASN A 599 6.29 -5.11 -25.72
C ASN A 599 5.56 -6.16 -26.56
N ILE A 600 6.22 -7.28 -26.81
CA ILE A 600 5.61 -8.42 -27.51
C ILE A 600 5.23 -9.44 -26.44
N SER A 601 3.94 -9.51 -26.15
CA SER A 601 3.37 -10.58 -25.33
C SER A 601 2.73 -11.63 -26.25
N TYR A 602 3.06 -12.90 -26.02
CA TYR A 602 2.31 -13.99 -26.65
C TYR A 602 0.96 -14.11 -25.93
N ILE A 603 -0.13 -14.02 -26.69
CA ILE A 603 -1.48 -14.26 -26.18
C ILE A 603 -1.47 -15.68 -25.56
N ASN A 604 -1.68 -15.76 -24.24
CA ASN A 604 -1.62 -16.97 -23.38
C ASN A 604 -0.24 -17.36 -22.79
N SER A 605 0.77 -16.50 -22.86
CA SER A 605 2.05 -16.70 -22.17
C SER A 605 2.19 -15.71 -21.00
N PRO A 606 2.52 -16.17 -19.78
CA PRO A 606 2.89 -15.27 -18.69
C PRO A 606 4.28 -14.64 -18.88
N TYR A 607 5.04 -15.06 -19.91
CA TYR A 607 6.37 -14.54 -20.23
C TYR A 607 6.24 -13.33 -21.16
N SER A 608 6.78 -12.19 -20.73
CA SER A 608 6.99 -11.02 -21.58
C SER A 608 8.47 -10.96 -21.97
N GLU A 609 8.75 -10.88 -23.27
CA GLU A 609 10.06 -10.50 -23.77
C GLU A 609 10.03 -9.01 -24.13
N TYR A 610 10.82 -8.22 -23.42
CA TYR A 610 10.99 -6.81 -23.72
C TYR A 610 12.00 -6.67 -24.85
N VAL A 611 11.56 -6.16 -26.00
CA VAL A 611 12.45 -5.74 -27.08
C VAL A 611 12.54 -4.22 -27.01
N TYR A 612 13.65 -3.71 -26.46
CA TYR A 612 13.99 -2.29 -26.59
C TYR A 612 14.39 -2.04 -28.06
N ALA A 613 13.76 -1.06 -28.71
CA ALA A 613 14.10 -0.61 -30.05
C ALA A 613 14.91 0.69 -29.98
#